data_AF-A0A926T067-F1
#
_entry.id   AF-A0A926T067-F1
#
_cell.length_a   1.000
_cell.length_b   1.000
_cell.length_c   1.000
_cell.angle_alpha   90.00
_cell.angle_beta   90.00
_cell.angle_gamma   90.00
#
_symmetry.space_group_name_H-M   'P 1'
#
loop_
_entity.id
_entity.type
_entity.pdbx_description
1 polymer ?
#
loop_
_entity_poly.entity_id
_entity_poly.type
_entity_poly.pdbx_seq_one_letter_code
_entity_poly.pdbx_strand_id
1 'polypeptide(L)' 'MALDPENVGIRDSRGLARALSGDIEGAIADFQAFVDFWADNDEKRLQRLRWIDTLRAGDRPFTPEKIETLLNKYY' A
#
# COMPACT_ATOMS: atom_id res chain seq x y z
N MET A 1 -8.46 -20.77 1.73
CA MET A 1 -7.34 -20.44 2.65
C MET A 1 -7.64 -19.08 3.24
N ALA A 2 -7.96 -19.01 4.52
CA ALA A 2 -8.14 -17.74 5.22
C ALA A 2 -6.77 -17.07 5.31
N LEU A 3 -6.60 -15.92 4.65
CA LEU A 3 -5.42 -15.10 4.84
C LEU A 3 -5.57 -14.44 6.21
N ASP A 4 -4.70 -14.77 7.16
CA ASP A 4 -4.73 -14.15 8.50
C ASP A 4 -4.71 -12.61 8.39
N PRO A 5 -5.53 -11.89 9.18
CA PRO A 5 -5.51 -10.42 9.23
C PRO A 5 -4.11 -9.84 9.52
N GLU A 6 -3.28 -10.57 10.29
CA GLU A 6 -1.88 -10.21 10.52
C GLU A 6 -1.04 -10.19 9.23
N ASN A 7 -1.33 -11.09 8.28
CA ASN A 7 -0.64 -11.16 7.00
C ASN A 7 -0.93 -9.90 6.15
N VAL A 8 -2.12 -9.32 6.31
CA VAL A 8 -2.60 -8.21 5.51
C VAL A 8 -1.92 -6.91 5.92
N GLY A 9 -1.78 -6.65 7.22
CA GLY A 9 -1.01 -5.52 7.73
C GLY A 9 0.48 -5.61 7.36
N ILE A 10 1.07 -6.81 7.44
CA ILE A 10 2.47 -7.05 7.03
C ILE A 10 2.66 -6.76 5.53
N ARG A 11 1.72 -7.22 4.69
CA ARG A 11 1.76 -6.93 3.24
C ARG A 11 1.69 -5.43 2.99
N ASP A 12 0.86 -4.69 3.72
CA ASP A 12 0.75 -3.25 3.54
C ASP A 12 2.08 -2.51 3.78
N SER A 13 2.72 -2.76 4.94
CA SER A 13 4.02 -2.17 5.25
C SER A 13 5.11 -2.62 4.27
N ARG A 14 5.08 -3.89 3.85
CA ARG A 14 6.03 -4.42 2.86
C ARG A 14 5.83 -3.80 1.48
N GLY A 15 4.59 -3.54 1.06
CA GLY A 15 4.28 -2.87 -0.19
C GLY A 15 4.89 -1.46 -0.24
N LEU A 16 4.80 -0.72 0.88
CA LEU A 16 5.43 0.59 1.00
C LEU A 16 6.97 0.50 0.91
N ALA A 17 7.59 -0.45 1.63
CA ALA A 17 9.04 -0.63 1.60
C ALA A 17 9.55 -1.02 0.21
N ARG A 18 8.80 -1.85 -0.52
CA ARG A 18 9.08 -2.24 -1.91
C ARG A 18 8.96 -1.06 -2.86
N ALA A 19 7.92 -0.25 -2.72
CA ALA A 19 7.74 0.96 -3.53
C ALA A 19 8.90 1.94 -3.35
N LEU A 20 9.37 2.11 -2.11
CA LEU A 20 10.52 2.93 -1.76
C LEU A 20 11.84 2.38 -2.32
N SER A 21 11.99 1.07 -2.32
CA SER A 21 13.20 0.39 -2.81
C SER A 21 13.22 0.25 -4.33
N GLY A 22 12.14 0.62 -5.03
CA GLY A 22 12.01 0.51 -6.48
C GLY A 22 11.45 -0.83 -6.98
N ASP A 23 11.06 -1.73 -6.08
CA ASP A 23 10.32 -2.96 -6.42
C ASP A 23 8.82 -2.62 -6.61
N ILE A 24 8.51 -1.99 -7.73
CA ILE A 24 7.18 -1.47 -8.03
C ILE A 24 6.16 -2.59 -8.20
N GLU A 25 6.51 -3.65 -8.93
CA GLU A 25 5.64 -4.81 -9.15
C GLU A 25 5.32 -5.52 -7.82
N GLY A 26 6.33 -5.73 -6.98
CA GLY A 26 6.15 -6.31 -5.65
C GLY A 26 5.30 -5.42 -4.73
N ALA A 27 5.43 -4.10 -4.85
CA ALA A 27 4.60 -3.14 -4.11
C ALA A 27 3.12 -3.21 -4.51
N ILE A 28 2.85 -3.21 -5.82
CA ILE A 28 1.48 -3.32 -6.36
C ILE A 28 0.84 -4.62 -5.90
N ALA A 29 1.55 -5.75 -5.97
CA ALA A 29 1.03 -7.05 -5.55
C ALA A 29 0.63 -7.06 -4.06
N ASP A 30 1.44 -6.46 -3.19
CA ASP A 30 1.17 -6.36 -1.77
C ASP A 30 -0.03 -5.45 -1.46
N PHE A 31 -0.12 -4.28 -2.09
CA PHE A 31 -1.25 -3.37 -1.93
C PHE A 31 -2.55 -3.96 -2.49
N GLN A 32 -2.48 -4.70 -3.60
CA GLN A 32 -3.66 -5.37 -4.17
C GLN A 32 -4.18 -6.42 -3.19
N ALA A 33 -3.29 -7.22 -2.58
CA ALA A 33 -3.69 -8.19 -1.56
C ALA A 33 -4.32 -7.53 -0.32
N PHE A 34 -3.89 -6.32 0.05
CA PHE A 34 -4.54 -5.53 1.11
C PHE A 34 -5.95 -5.11 0.70
N VAL A 35 -6.09 -4.55 -0.50
CA VAL A 35 -7.38 -4.08 -1.04
C VAL A 35 -8.39 -5.20 -1.22
N ASP A 36 -7.94 -6.40 -1.58
CA ASP A 36 -8.79 -7.57 -1.80
C ASP A 36 -9.28 -8.19 -0.48
N PHE A 37 -8.49 -8.03 0.60
CA PHE A 37 -8.86 -8.55 1.91
C PHE A 37 -9.92 -7.69 2.62
N TRP A 38 -9.79 -6.36 2.52
CA TRP A 38 -10.76 -5.44 3.11
C TRP A 38 -11.86 -5.14 2.09
N ALA A 39 -13.05 -5.71 2.27
CA ALA A 39 -14.20 -5.49 1.38
C ALA A 39 -14.92 -4.16 1.64
N ASP A 40 -14.68 -3.54 2.80
CA ASP A 40 -15.33 -2.29 3.19
C ASP A 40 -14.71 -1.08 2.49
N ASN A 41 -15.51 -0.02 2.32
CA ASN A 41 -15.09 1.30 1.83
C ASN A 41 -14.25 2.07 2.86
N ASP A 42 -13.24 1.41 3.44
CA ASP A 42 -12.30 2.02 4.36
C ASP A 42 -11.40 3.02 3.61
N GLU A 43 -11.15 4.18 4.21
CA GLU A 43 -10.23 5.19 3.70
C GLU A 43 -8.86 4.58 3.38
N LYS A 44 -8.40 3.61 4.18
CA LYS A 44 -7.14 2.89 3.96
C LYS A 44 -7.14 2.14 2.63
N ARG A 45 -8.23 1.46 2.30
CA ARG A 45 -8.39 0.73 1.04
C ARG A 45 -8.35 1.68 -0.15
N LEU A 46 -9.09 2.79 -0.07
CA LEU A 46 -9.09 3.81 -1.12
C LEU A 46 -7.70 4.45 -1.29
N GLN A 47 -6.97 4.63 -0.20
CA GLN A 47 -5.58 5.11 -0.24
C GLN A 47 -4.68 4.13 -0.99
N ARG A 48 -4.79 2.81 -0.74
CA ARG A 48 -4.00 1.78 -1.45
C ARG A 48 -4.36 1.64 -2.92
N LEU A 49 -5.64 1.80 -3.29
CA LEU A 49 -6.05 1.87 -4.69
C LEU A 49 -5.39 3.03 -5.43
N ARG A 50 -5.38 4.23 -4.83
CA ARG A 50 -4.69 5.40 -5.42
C ARG A 50 -3.19 5.17 -5.59
N TRP A 51 -2.57 4.49 -4.63
CA TRP A 51 -1.16 4.13 -4.70
C TRP A 51 -0.88 3.15 -5.85
N ILE A 52 -1.70 2.11 -6.00
CA ILE A 52 -1.61 1.17 -7.11
C ILE A 52 -1.72 1.90 -8.46
N ASP A 53 -2.69 2.78 -8.62
CA ASP A 53 -2.88 3.53 -9.87
C ASP A 53 -1.69 4.44 -10.18
N THR A 54 -1.17 5.14 -9.16
CA THR A 54 0.02 5.99 -9.32
C THR A 54 1.24 5.17 -9.71
N LEU A 55 1.47 4.03 -9.05
CA LEU A 55 2.59 3.15 -9.35
C LEU A 55 2.49 2.56 -10.77
N ARG A 56 1.28 2.20 -11.22
CA ARG A 56 1.03 1.72 -12.59
C ARG A 56 1.24 2.80 -13.64
N ALA A 57 0.99 4.07 -13.30
CA ALA A 57 1.30 5.21 -14.16
C ALA A 57 2.82 5.46 -14.29
N GLY A 58 3.66 4.76 -13.51
CA GLY A 58 5.10 4.95 -13.47
C GLY A 58 5.54 6.05 -12.51
N ASP A 59 4.59 6.70 -11.84
CA ASP A 59 4.85 7.74 -10.85
C ASP A 59 5.29 7.12 -9.52
N ARG A 60 6.21 7.81 -8.82
CA ARG A 60 6.75 7.39 -7.53
C ARG A 60 6.37 8.40 -6.45
N PRO A 61 5.15 8.32 -5.87
CA PRO A 61 4.64 9.32 -4.95
C PRO A 61 5.24 9.18 -3.54
N PHE A 62 6.02 8.13 -3.30
CA PHE A 62 6.65 7.82 -2.01
C PHE A 62 8.04 8.43 -1.96
N THR A 63 8.11 9.75 -1.80
CA THR A 63 9.34 10.38 -1.30
C THR A 63 9.35 10.30 0.23
N PRO A 64 10.53 10.24 0.88
CA PRO A 64 10.63 10.24 2.34
C PRO A 64 9.79 11.37 2.99
N GLU A 65 9.76 12.54 2.36
CA GLU A 65 8.99 13.71 2.81
C GLU A 65 7.46 13.51 2.70
N LYS A 66 6.97 12.84 1.65
CA LYS A 66 5.55 12.51 1.50
C LYS A 66 5.11 11.38 2.42
N ILE A 67 6.02 10.48 2.78
CA ILE A 67 5.72 9.37 3.70
C ILE A 67 5.43 9.87 5.11
N GLU A 68 6.14 10.90 5.59
CA GLU A 68 5.80 11.54 6.86
C GLU A 68 4.36 12.06 6.84
N THR A 69 3.90 12.68 5.75
CA THR A 69 2.52 13.17 5.66
C THR A 69 1.49 12.03 5.60
N LEU A 70 1.86 10.88 5.01
CA LEU A 70 0.98 9.72 4.89
C LEU A 70 0.90 8.90 6.20
N LEU A 71 1.98 8.82 6.97
CA LEU A 71 2.07 8.10 8.24
C LEU A 71 1.56 8.94 9.42
N ASN A 72 1.72 10.26 9.39
CA ASN A 72 1.25 11.16 10.45
C ASN A 72 -0.27 11.30 10.52
N LYS A 73 -1.02 10.60 9.63
CA LYS A 73 -2.48 10.44 9.72
C LYS A 73 -2.90 9.21 10.53
N TYR A 74 -1.95 8.39 10.98
CA TYR A 74 -2.18 7.16 11.74
C TYR A 74 -1.75 7.24 13.22
N TYR A 75 -1.38 8.43 13.72
CA TYR A 75 -1.11 8.72 15.13
C TYR A 75 -1.99 9.86 15.64
#